data_AF-A0A1I0SZ22-F1
#
_entry.id   AF-A0A1I0SZ22-F1
#
_cell.length_a   1.000
_cell.length_b   1.000
_cell.length_c   1.000
_cell.angle_alpha   90.00
_cell.angle_beta   90.00
_cell.angle_gamma   90.00
#
_symmetry.space_group_name_H-M   'P 1'
#
loop_
_entity.id
_entity.type
_entity.pdbx_description
1 polymer ?
#
loop_
_entity_poly.entity_id
_entity_poly.type
_entity_poly.pdbx_seq_one_letter_code
_entity_poly.pdbx_strand_id
1 'polypeptide(L)' 'MDALIVYPENKEQLTALKAVIKAMKITFEQKSEVIPQAVKEGIKESLQQADSGDLIPYNGIREMIGK' A
#
# COMPACT_ATOMS: atom_id res chain seq x y z
N MET A 1 25.55 -4.87 17.95
CA MET A 1 25.60 -5.05 16.49
C MET A 1 24.50 -4.19 15.90
N ASP A 2 24.81 -3.45 14.84
CA ASP A 2 23.91 -2.45 14.28
C ASP A 2 23.06 -3.05 13.15
N ALA A 3 21.80 -2.62 13.04
CA ALA A 3 20.92 -3.02 11.95
C ALA A 3 21.16 -2.13 10.72
N LEU A 4 21.07 -2.71 9.53
CA LEU A 4 21.27 -2.00 8.27
C LEU A 4 19.95 -1.93 7.49
N ILE A 5 19.54 -0.72 7.11
CA ILE A 5 18.34 -0.47 6.30
C ILE A 5 18.78 -0.19 4.87
N VAL A 6 18.22 -0.92 3.91
CA VAL A 6 18.55 -0.79 2.48
C VAL A 6 17.30 -0.39 1.70
N TYR A 7 17.46 0.54 0.76
CA TYR A 7 16.40 1.03 -0.12
C TYR A 7 16.74 0.73 -1.59
N PRO A 8 16.34 -0.43 -2.14
CA PRO A 8 16.50 -0.71 -3.56
C PRO A 8 15.66 0.25 -4.41
N GLU A 9 16.24 0.78 -5.47
CA GLU A 9 15.59 1.75 -6.36
C GLU A 9 14.65 1.07 -7.37
N ASN A 10 14.85 -0.22 -7.62
CA ASN A 10 14.06 -0.99 -8.58
C ASN A 10 13.94 -2.48 -8.21
N LYS A 11 13.08 -3.19 -8.97
CA LYS A 11 12.77 -4.61 -8.73
C LYS A 11 13.97 -5.53 -8.91
N GLU A 12 14.88 -5.21 -9.83
CA GLU A 12 16.07 -6.02 -10.10
C GLU A 12 17.06 -5.94 -8.94
N GLN A 13 17.34 -4.74 -8.44
CA GLN A 13 18.18 -4.51 -7.26
C GLN A 13 17.62 -5.25 -6.03
N LEU A 14 16.30 -5.14 -5.78
CA LEU A 14 15.66 -5.85 -4.66
C LEU A 14 15.83 -7.37 -4.78
N THR A 15 15.71 -7.90 -6.00
CA THR A 15 15.83 -9.34 -6.27
C THR A 15 17.26 -9.83 -6.05
N ALA A 16 18.24 -9.10 -6.59
CA ALA A 16 19.66 -9.41 -6.39
C ALA A 16 20.05 -9.34 -4.90
N LEU A 17 19.63 -8.29 -4.19
CA LEU A 17 19.88 -8.13 -2.76
C LEU A 17 19.31 -9.30 -1.95
N LYS A 18 18.05 -9.69 -2.21
CA LYS A 18 17.41 -10.84 -1.56
C LYS A 18 18.19 -12.14 -1.79
N ALA A 19 18.73 -12.35 -2.98
CA ALA A 19 19.53 -13.54 -3.28
C ALA A 19 20.82 -13.58 -2.45
N VAL A 20 21.55 -12.46 -2.38
CA VAL A 20 22.78 -12.34 -1.59
C VAL A 20 22.51 -12.54 -0.10
N ILE A 21 21.53 -11.85 0.47
CA ILE A 21 21.16 -11.95 1.90
C ILE A 21 20.80 -13.41 2.26
N LYS A 22 20.01 -14.08 1.41
CA LYS A 22 19.66 -15.51 1.59
C LYS A 22 20.89 -16.42 1.51
N ALA A 23 21.77 -16.21 0.54
CA ALA A 23 22.99 -17.02 0.38
C ALA A 23 23.92 -16.90 1.59
N MET A 24 23.99 -15.71 2.19
CA MET A 24 24.77 -15.45 3.41
C MET A 24 24.06 -15.92 4.69
N LYS A 25 22.85 -16.48 4.60
CA LYS A 25 22.01 -16.90 5.74
C LYS A 25 21.76 -15.77 6.74
N ILE A 26 21.67 -14.53 6.26
CA ILE A 26 21.36 -13.37 7.08
C ILE A 26 19.84 -13.29 7.24
N THR A 27 19.36 -13.13 8.48
CA THR A 27 17.94 -12.87 8.76
C THR A 27 17.58 -11.45 8.34
N PHE A 28 16.45 -11.29 7.65
CA PHE A 28 15.96 -9.97 7.23
C PHE A 28 14.46 -9.83 7.47
N GLU A 29 14.02 -8.62 7.75
CA GLU A 29 12.60 -8.26 7.85
C GLU A 29 12.18 -7.55 6.57
N GLN A 30 11.09 -8.04 5.94
CA GLN A 30 10.47 -7.33 4.84
C GLN A 30 9.22 -6.62 5.38
N LYS A 31 9.33 -5.30 5.60
CA LYS A 31 8.15 -4.47 5.84
C LYS A 31 7.42 -4.29 4.51
N SER A 32 6.47 -5.17 4.21
CA SER A 32 5.46 -4.86 3.21
C SER A 32 4.48 -3.89 3.86
N GLU A 33 4.29 -2.71 3.28
CA GLU A 33 3.11 -1.89 3.58
C GLU A 33 1.90 -2.66 3.04
N VAL A 34 1.35 -3.54 3.88
CA VAL A 34 0.11 -4.23 3.56
C VAL A 34 -0.98 -3.19 3.69
N ILE A 35 -1.46 -2.68 2.56
CA ILE A 35 -2.67 -1.86 2.53
C ILE A 35 -3.79 -2.68 3.20
N PRO A 36 -4.43 -2.18 4.27
CA PRO A 36 -5.49 -2.91 4.97
C PRO A 36 -6.58 -3.34 4.00
N GLN A 37 -7.14 -4.53 4.21
CA GLN A 37 -8.13 -5.11 3.31
C GLN A 37 -9.35 -4.17 3.12
N ALA A 38 -9.80 -3.54 4.20
CA ALA A 38 -10.88 -2.55 4.18
C ALA A 38 -10.61 -1.37 3.22
N VAL A 39 -9.34 -0.93 3.10
CA VAL A 39 -8.97 0.16 2.17
C VAL A 39 -9.06 -0.33 0.72
N LYS A 40 -8.60 -1.56 0.44
CA LYS A 40 -8.71 -2.14 -0.92
C LYS A 40 -10.17 -2.32 -1.34
N GLU A 41 -11.00 -2.77 -0.41
CA GLU A 41 -12.44 -2.95 -0.61
C GLU A 41 -13.14 -1.60 -0.83
N GLY A 42 -12.85 -0.60 0.00
CA GLY A 42 -13.41 0.75 -0.15
C GLY A 42 -13.03 1.40 -1.49
N ILE A 43 -11.79 1.22 -1.98
CA ILE A 43 -11.39 1.71 -3.31
C ILE A 43 -12.20 1.01 -4.40
N LYS A 44 -12.35 -0.32 -4.32
CA LYS A 44 -13.11 -1.09 -5.31
C LYS A 44 -14.58 -0.65 -5.34
N GLU A 45 -15.19 -0.49 -4.18
CA GLU A 45 -16.57 -0.02 -4.04
C GLU A 45 -16.74 1.40 -4.58
N SER A 46 -15.82 2.31 -4.25
CA SER A 46 -15.85 3.71 -4.73
C SER A 46 -15.77 3.78 -6.27
N LEU A 47 -14.97 2.93 -6.89
CA LEU A 47 -14.90 2.85 -8.36
C LEU A 47 -16.23 2.36 -8.96
N GLN A 48 -16.87 1.35 -8.34
CA GLN A 48 -18.18 0.86 -8.78
C GLN A 48 -19.27 1.92 -8.65
N GLN A 49 -19.28 2.68 -7.55
CA GLN A 49 -20.19 3.80 -7.32
C GLN A 49 -20.00 4.91 -8.35
N ALA A 50 -18.75 5.20 -8.74
CA ALA A 50 -18.46 6.16 -9.79
C ALA A 50 -18.99 5.71 -11.16
N ASP A 51 -18.77 4.44 -11.51
CA ASP A 51 -19.25 3.85 -12.76
C ASP A 51 -20.79 3.79 -12.83
N SER A 52 -21.46 3.57 -11.69
CA SER A 52 -22.93 3.56 -11.61
C SER A 52 -23.54 4.95 -11.47
N GLY A 53 -22.72 6.00 -11.33
CA GLY A 53 -23.19 7.37 -11.08
C GLY A 53 -23.74 7.61 -9.67
N ASP A 54 -23.52 6.66 -8.74
CA ASP A 54 -23.91 6.75 -7.33
C ASP A 54 -22.89 7.58 -6.53
N LEU A 55 -22.79 8.86 -6.87
CA LEU A 55 -21.80 9.78 -6.31
C LEU A 55 -22.47 10.88 -5.49
N ILE A 56 -21.96 11.10 -4.28
CA ILE A 56 -22.34 12.25 -3.46
C ILE A 56 -21.30 13.36 -3.70
N PRO A 57 -21.69 14.51 -4.27
CA PRO A 57 -20.78 15.63 -4.44
C PRO A 57 -20.36 16.20 -3.09
N TYR A 58 -19.21 16.87 -3.05
CA TYR A 58 -18.59 17.36 -1.81
C TYR A 58 -19.52 18.23 -0.95
N ASN A 59 -20.37 19.06 -1.58
CA ASN A 59 -21.39 19.85 -0.89
C ASN A 59 -22.44 18.96 -0.20
N GLY A 60 -22.87 17.86 -0.82
CA GLY A 60 -23.79 16.90 -0.22
C GLY A 60 -23.19 16.23 1.03
N ILE A 61 -21.91 15.87 0.99
CA ILE A 61 -21.20 15.35 2.17
C ILE A 61 -21.13 16.40 3.28
N ARG A 62 -20.84 17.66 2.91
CA ARG A 62 -20.74 18.79 3.83
C ARG A 62 -22.05 19.05 4.58
N GLU A 63 -23.19 18.98 3.87
CA GLU A 63 -24.53 19.08 4.46
C GLU A 63 -24.83 17.92 5.43
N MET A 64 -24.46 16.69 5.08
CA MET A 64 -24.69 15.51 5.94
C MET A 64 -23.96 15.58 7.29
N ILE A 65 -22.79 16.20 7.33
CA ILE A 65 -21.99 16.36 8.56
C ILE A 65 -22.24 17.71 9.26
N GLY A 66 -23.21 18.49 8.79
CA GLY A 66 -23.60 19.78 9.39
C GLY A 66 -22.51 20.84 9.37
N LYS A 67 -21.68 20.89 8.31
CA LYS A 67 -20.57 21.85 8.17
C LYS A 67 -20.74 22.83 7.01
#